data_AF-A0AAE0VKT3-F1
#
_entry.id   AF-A0AAE0VKT3-F1
#
_cell.length_a   1.000
_cell.length_b   1.000
_cell.length_c   1.000
_cell.angle_alpha   90.00
_cell.angle_beta   90.00
_cell.angle_gamma   90.00
#
_symmetry.space_group_name_H-M   'P 1'
#
loop_
_entity.id
_entity.type
_entity.pdbx_description
1 polymer ?
#
loop_
_entity_poly.entity_id
_entity_poly.type
_entity_poly.pdbx_seq_one_letter_code
_entity_poly.pdbx_strand_id
1 'polypeptide(L)'
;MQLQHGGSFDVTLITTDPSCKCQFKGHQDYTLTVDRTKLHLFGNRTPGILCEWPYTAIRRISADHSKNLFQIEAGRKCSSGPGIFRFYTAESRTLYKSAMQAMTEAVKTRC
;
A
#
# COMPACT_ATOMS: atom_id res chain seq x y z
N MET A 1 -14.20 4.64 13.97
CA MET A 1 -14.29 3.81 12.74
C MET A 1 -13.30 2.67 12.89
N GLN A 2 -13.78 1.45 13.16
CA GLN A 2 -12.91 0.30 13.42
C GLN A 2 -12.36 -0.26 12.11
N LEU A 3 -11.05 -0.10 11.90
CA LEU A 3 -10.30 -0.79 10.84
C LEU A 3 -10.11 -2.25 11.28
N GLN A 4 -10.98 -3.17 10.84
CA GLN A 4 -10.87 -4.58 11.20
C GLN A 4 -10.20 -5.42 10.09
N HIS A 5 -8.88 -5.53 10.24
CA HIS A 5 -8.00 -6.69 10.03
C HIS A 5 -7.08 -6.71 8.79
N GLY A 6 -5.77 -6.81 9.09
CA GLY A 6 -4.63 -6.94 8.19
C GLY A 6 -3.34 -6.37 8.79
N GLY A 7 -3.47 -5.32 9.62
CA GLY A 7 -2.38 -4.63 10.31
C GLY A 7 -2.13 -3.21 9.79
N SER A 8 -1.46 -2.39 10.59
CA SER A 8 -0.97 -1.05 10.22
C SER A 8 0.53 -1.03 10.37
N PHE A 9 1.23 -0.50 9.36
CA PHE A 9 2.68 -0.57 9.26
C PHE A 9 3.22 0.83 9.01
N ASP A 10 4.24 1.22 9.79
CA ASP A 10 5.00 2.43 9.52
C ASP A 10 5.91 2.20 8.31
N VAL A 11 5.81 3.12 7.35
CA VAL A 11 6.51 3.01 6.07
C VAL A 11 7.08 4.36 5.65
N THR A 12 8.26 4.35 5.05
CA THR A 12 8.83 5.54 4.40
C THR A 12 8.64 5.43 2.89
N LEU A 13 7.93 6.38 2.27
CA LEU A 13 7.68 6.37 0.83
C LEU A 13 8.94 6.74 0.06
N ILE A 14 9.32 5.94 -0.92
CA ILE A 14 10.39 6.24 -1.86
C ILE A 14 9.82 7.02 -3.03
N THR A 15 10.50 8.11 -3.40
CA THR A 15 10.13 8.92 -4.56
C THR A 15 10.15 8.11 -5.86
N THR A 16 9.04 8.10 -6.58
CA THR A 16 8.86 7.54 -7.92
C THR A 16 8.02 8.49 -8.78
N ASP A 17 8.04 8.38 -10.12
CA ASP A 17 7.23 9.26 -10.97
C ASP A 17 5.74 9.29 -10.58
N PRO A 18 5.09 8.14 -10.27
CA PRO A 18 3.71 8.13 -9.77
C PRO A 18 3.54 8.85 -8.42
N SER A 19 4.47 8.69 -7.47
CA SER A 19 4.36 9.36 -6.16
C SER A 19 4.47 10.88 -6.31
N CYS A 20 5.36 11.35 -7.19
CA CYS A 20 5.49 12.77 -7.52
C CYS A 20 4.21 13.33 -8.14
N LYS A 21 3.59 12.61 -9.08
CA LYS A 21 2.31 13.00 -9.70
C LYS A 21 1.17 13.07 -8.70
N CYS A 22 1.18 12.20 -7.69
CA CYS A 22 0.22 12.21 -6.58
C CYS A 22 0.55 13.27 -5.51
N GLN A 23 1.63 14.05 -5.69
CA GLN A 23 2.12 15.04 -4.74
C GLN A 23 2.44 14.47 -3.34
N PHE A 24 2.75 13.18 -3.26
CA PHE A 24 3.23 12.57 -2.03
C PHE A 24 4.67 13.03 -1.80
N LYS A 25 4.98 13.38 -0.55
CA LYS A 25 6.34 13.78 -0.17
C LYS A 25 7.17 12.52 -0.02
N GLY A 26 8.14 12.31 -0.92
CA GLY A 26 9.11 11.22 -0.77
C GLY A 26 9.96 11.40 0.49
N HIS A 27 10.53 10.30 0.99
CA HIS A 27 11.34 10.24 2.21
C HIS A 27 10.61 10.73 3.47
N GLN A 28 9.28 10.68 3.44
CA GLN A 28 8.43 10.96 4.60
C GLN A 28 7.82 9.65 5.12
N ASP A 29 7.57 9.64 6.43
CA ASP A 29 6.87 8.55 7.09
C ASP A 29 5.36 8.67 6.90
N TYR A 30 4.77 7.53 6.57
CA TYR A 30 3.37 7.29 6.36
C TYR A 30 2.96 6.03 7.12
N THR A 31 1.67 5.83 7.29
CA THR A 31 1.12 4.55 7.75
C THR A 31 0.43 3.87 6.59
N LEU A 32 0.81 2.62 6.31
CA LEU A 32 0.12 1.76 5.37
C LEU A 32 -0.75 0.76 6.14
N THR A 33 -2.07 0.85 5.96
CA THR A 33 -3.02 -0.08 6.59
C THR A 33 -3.51 -1.10 5.57
N VAL A 34 -3.53 -2.36 6.00
CA VAL A 34 -4.11 -3.48 5.27
C VAL A 34 -5.56 -3.63 5.72
N ASP A 35 -6.50 -3.32 4.82
CA ASP A 35 -7.92 -3.60 4.98
C ASP A 35 -8.30 -4.87 4.20
N ARG A 36 -9.53 -5.37 4.40
CA ARG A 36 -10.09 -6.54 3.72
C ARG A 36 -10.19 -6.37 2.21
N THR A 37 -10.40 -5.16 1.70
CA THR A 37 -10.68 -4.95 0.26
C THR A 37 -9.63 -4.10 -0.46
N LYS A 38 -8.79 -3.41 0.29
CA LYS A 38 -7.83 -2.42 -0.23
C LYS A 38 -6.70 -2.14 0.75
N LEU A 39 -5.66 -1.49 0.24
CA LEU A 39 -4.62 -0.85 1.04
C LEU A 39 -4.92 0.64 1.19
N HIS A 40 -4.65 1.20 2.38
CA HIS A 40 -4.84 2.62 2.67
C HIS A 40 -3.50 3.25 3.06
N LEU A 41 -3.15 4.38 2.45
CA LEU A 41 -2.01 5.21 2.87
C LEU A 41 -2.52 6.41 3.67
N PHE A 42 -2.01 6.59 4.88
CA PHE A 42 -2.25 7.75 5.73
C PHE A 42 -0.98 8.58 5.89
N GLY A 43 -1.13 9.90 5.93
CA GLY A 43 -0.02 10.80 6.21
C GLY A 43 0.11 11.09 7.69
N ASN A 44 1.32 11.01 8.24
CA ASN A 44 1.55 11.25 9.68
C ASN A 44 1.21 12.68 10.13
N ARG A 45 1.09 13.64 9.19
CA ARG A 45 0.76 15.05 9.45
C ARG A 45 -0.52 15.53 8.76
N THR A 46 -1.20 14.65 8.01
CA THR A 46 -2.40 15.02 7.25
C THR A 46 -3.56 14.17 7.75
N PRO A 47 -4.65 14.78 8.24
CA PRO A 47 -5.80 14.00 8.67
C PRO A 47 -6.43 13.27 7.47
N GLY A 48 -6.73 11.99 7.66
CA GLY A 48 -7.45 11.17 6.68
C GLY A 48 -6.57 10.35 5.73
N ILE A 49 -7.24 9.70 4.77
CA ILE A 49 -6.63 8.79 3.80
C ILE A 49 -6.07 9.62 2.64
N LEU A 50 -4.77 9.45 2.35
CA LEU A 50 -4.11 10.10 1.21
C LEU A 50 -4.28 9.31 -0.09
N CYS A 51 -4.28 7.98 0.01
CA CYS A 51 -4.42 7.10 -1.14
C CYS A 51 -5.05 5.77 -0.75
N GLU A 52 -5.77 5.18 -1.70
CA GLU A 52 -6.29 3.82 -1.59
C GLU A 52 -5.89 3.00 -2.82
N TRP A 53 -5.56 1.73 -2.59
CA TRP A 53 -5.36 0.76 -3.67
C TRP A 53 -6.28 -0.44 -3.46
N PRO A 54 -7.45 -0.48 -4.12
CA PRO A 54 -8.29 -1.66 -4.16
C PRO A 54 -7.51 -2.86 -4.68
N TYR A 55 -7.58 -4.00 -3.98
CA TYR A 55 -6.85 -5.20 -4.40
C TYR A 55 -7.20 -5.63 -5.83
N THR A 56 -8.45 -5.39 -6.23
CA THR A 56 -8.96 -5.68 -7.58
C THR A 56 -8.40 -4.76 -8.67
N ALA A 57 -7.74 -3.67 -8.29
CA ALA A 57 -7.07 -2.73 -9.18
C ALA A 57 -5.53 -2.78 -9.06
N ILE A 58 -4.98 -3.56 -8.11
CA ILE A 58 -3.55 -3.80 -8.00
C ILE A 58 -3.15 -4.90 -9.00
N ARG A 59 -2.08 -4.66 -9.76
CA ARG A 59 -1.51 -5.66 -10.69
C ARG A 59 -0.61 -6.64 -9.96
N ARG A 60 0.19 -6.13 -9.01
CA ARG A 60 1.16 -6.92 -8.27
C ARG A 60 1.49 -6.29 -6.92
N ILE A 61 1.67 -7.14 -5.92
CA ILE A 61 2.30 -6.83 -4.63
C ILE A 61 3.60 -7.63 -4.57
N SER A 62 4.70 -7.01 -4.13
CA SER A 62 6.00 -7.66 -4.00
C SER A 62 6.80 -7.07 -2.85
N ALA A 63 7.76 -7.83 -2.30
CA ALA A 63 8.68 -7.35 -1.28
C ALA A 63 10.08 -7.92 -1.44
N ASP A 64 11.10 -7.14 -1.05
CA ASP A 64 12.49 -7.58 -0.89
C ASP A 64 12.87 -7.40 0.58
N HIS A 65 12.79 -8.49 1.35
CA HIS A 65 13.04 -8.48 2.79
C HIS A 65 14.49 -8.18 3.14
N SER A 66 15.44 -8.48 2.26
CA SER A 66 16.86 -8.15 2.47
C SER A 66 17.09 -6.63 2.40
N LYS A 67 16.20 -5.91 1.73
CA LYS A 67 16.26 -4.45 1.53
C LYS A 67 15.17 -3.69 2.26
N ASN A 68 14.39 -4.37 3.11
CA ASN A 68 13.25 -3.76 3.81
C ASN A 68 12.29 -3.05 2.85
N LEU A 69 12.09 -3.59 1.64
CA LEU A 69 11.33 -2.94 0.58
C LEU A 69 9.99 -3.63 0.37
N PHE A 70 8.92 -2.85 0.34
CA PHE A 70 7.59 -3.26 -0.09
C PHE A 70 7.15 -2.45 -1.31
N GLN A 71 6.49 -3.10 -2.27
CA GLN A 71 6.13 -2.49 -3.54
C GLN A 71 4.71 -2.86 -3.98
N ILE A 72 3.96 -1.84 -4.43
CA ILE A 72 2.63 -1.97 -5.02
C ILE A 72 2.71 -1.50 -6.48
N GLU A 73 2.26 -2.35 -7.41
CA GLU A 73 2.07 -2.00 -8.81
C GLU A 73 0.59 -1.70 -9.06
N ALA A 74 0.22 -0.42 -9.03
CA ALA A 74 -1.12 0.07 -9.21
C ALA A 74 -1.57 -0.02 -10.69
N GLY A 75 -2.84 -0.37 -10.88
CA GLY A 75 -3.52 -0.35 -12.17
C GLY A 75 -4.17 1.00 -12.48
N ARG A 76 -4.66 1.14 -13.71
CA ARG A 76 -5.30 2.39 -14.19
C ARG A 76 -6.57 2.80 -13.44
N LYS A 77 -7.21 1.87 -12.73
CA LYS A 77 -8.43 2.11 -11.95
C LYS A 77 -8.14 2.61 -10.52
N CYS A 78 -6.88 2.64 -10.09
CA CYS A 78 -6.50 3.24 -8.81
C CYS A 78 -6.60 4.78 -8.91
N SER A 79 -7.00 5.45 -7.83
CA SER A 79 -7.09 6.92 -7.78
C SER A 79 -5.74 7.62 -7.97
N SER A 80 -4.66 6.95 -7.57
CA SER A 80 -3.27 7.38 -7.84
C SER A 80 -2.83 7.23 -9.30
N GLY A 81 -3.66 6.61 -10.15
CA GLY A 81 -3.28 6.21 -11.50
C GLY A 81 -2.36 4.97 -11.53
N PRO A 82 -1.98 4.51 -12.73
CA PRO A 82 -1.09 3.36 -12.87
C PRO A 82 0.34 3.71 -12.46
N GLY A 83 1.05 2.78 -11.82
CA GLY A 83 2.44 2.99 -11.47
C GLY A 83 2.96 2.14 -10.33
N ILE A 84 4.25 2.26 -10.04
CA ILE A 84 4.92 1.54 -8.96
C ILE A 84 5.14 2.47 -7.77
N PHE A 85 4.59 2.09 -6.62
CA PHE A 85 4.81 2.73 -5.32
C PHE A 85 5.74 1.84 -4.49
N ARG A 86 6.74 2.45 -3.86
CA ARG A 86 7.79 1.76 -3.11
C ARG A 86 7.90 2.32 -1.70
N PHE A 87 8.07 1.43 -0.74
CA PHE A 87 8.03 1.75 0.68
C PHE A 87 9.19 1.04 1.39
N TYR A 88 9.98 1.77 2.16
CA TYR A 88 10.88 1.17 3.13
C TYR A 88 10.12 0.85 4.42
N THR A 89 10.34 -0.34 4.97
CA THR A 89 9.85 -0.74 6.30
C THR A 89 10.56 -2.00 6.78
N ALA A 90 10.95 -2.02 8.06
CA ALA A 90 11.53 -3.21 8.70
C ALA A 90 10.53 -4.38 8.72
N GLU A 91 9.24 -4.09 8.63
CA GLU A 91 8.15 -5.07 8.67
C GLU A 91 7.74 -5.56 7.26
N SER A 92 8.56 -5.33 6.24
CA SER A 92 8.25 -5.66 4.83
C SER A 92 7.74 -7.09 4.63
N ARG A 93 8.24 -8.04 5.45
CA ARG A 93 7.80 -9.45 5.44
C ARG A 93 6.40 -9.65 5.97
N THR A 94 6.10 -9.05 7.12
CA THR A 94 4.78 -9.16 7.74
C THR A 94 3.75 -8.43 6.91
N LEU A 95 4.06 -7.21 6.47
CA LEU A 95 3.23 -6.41 5.58
C LEU A 95 2.90 -7.16 4.28
N TYR A 96 3.90 -7.76 3.62
CA TYR A 96 3.67 -8.53 2.41
C TYR A 96 2.71 -9.70 2.63
N LYS A 97 2.92 -10.49 3.70
CA LYS A 97 2.06 -11.63 4.02
C LYS A 97 0.62 -11.19 4.28
N SER A 98 0.42 -10.16 5.10
CA SER A 98 -0.90 -9.61 5.41
C SER A 98 -1.61 -9.12 4.14
N ALA A 99 -0.93 -8.33 3.32
CA ALA A 99 -1.51 -7.77 2.10
C ALA A 99 -1.85 -8.84 1.06
N MET A 100 -0.99 -9.85 0.89
CA MET A 100 -1.23 -10.97 -0.03
C MET A 100 -2.38 -11.86 0.42
N GLN A 101 -2.50 -12.13 1.73
CA GLN A 101 -3.62 -12.89 2.27
C GLN A 101 -4.93 -12.14 2.01
N ALA A 102 -5.01 -10.87 2.40
CA ALA A 102 -6.21 -10.04 2.19
C ALA A 102 -6.56 -9.91 0.70
N MET A 103 -5.58 -9.70 -0.17
CA MET A 103 -5.79 -9.68 -1.63
C MET A 103 -6.37 -10.98 -2.15
N THR A 104 -5.85 -12.12 -1.69
CA THR A 104 -6.34 -13.45 -2.13
C THR A 104 -7.78 -13.68 -1.69
N GLU A 105 -8.14 -13.29 -0.47
CA GLU A 105 -9.50 -13.40 0.07
C GLU A 105 -10.47 -12.45 -0.67
N ALA A 106 -10.05 -11.20 -0.92
CA ALA A 106 -10.86 -10.21 -1.61
C ALA A 106 -11.16 -10.56 -3.07
N VAL A 107 -10.22 -11.24 -3.75
CA VAL A 107 -10.42 -11.68 -5.14
C VAL A 107 -11.31 -12.93 -5.21
N LYS A 108 -11.18 -13.87 -4.25
CA LYS A 108 -12.01 -15.08 -4.19
C LYS A 108 -13.50 -14.80 -3.97
N THR A 109 -13.84 -13.80 -3.17
CA THR A 109 -15.23 -13.42 -2.86
C THR A 109 -15.99 -12.79 -4.04
N ARG A 110 -15.35 -12.67 -5.20
CA ARG A 110 -15.95 -12.14 -6.45
C ARG A 110 -16.20 -13.21 -7.51
N CYS A 111 -15.82 -14.46 -7.26
CA CYS A 111 -16.15 -15.63 -8.07
C CYS A 111 -17.20 -16.47 -7.35
#